data_AF-A0AAP0BD06-F1
#
_entry.id   AF-A0AAP0BD06-F1
#
_cell.length_a   1.000
_cell.length_b   1.000
_cell.length_c   1.000
_cell.angle_alpha   90.00
_cell.angle_beta   90.00
_cell.angle_gamma   90.00
#
_symmetry.space_group_name_H-M   'P 1'
#
loop_
_entity.id
_entity.type
_entity.pdbx_description
1 polymer ?
#
loop_
_entity_poly.entity_id
_entity_poly.type
_entity_poly.pdbx_seq_one_letter_code
_entity_poly.pdbx_strand_id
1 'polypeptide(L)'
;MAFKVHRVLILSVVVIVAALLFFNSKAAAARQLNEAPAPAPSEHDDGVDEIEDVKHNKEVQELGRFTLEEANKKVSGSSEKMTFGEVVSAKCWPVTDGERYFFVINSVKGGQIEGSFLGYLVVRNYSNERIPMSWMFLPTAA
;
A
#
# COMPACT_ATOMS: atom_id res chain seq x y z
N MET A 1 21.57 48.09 42.67
CA MET A 1 21.89 47.34 41.42
C MET A 1 21.09 46.04 41.22
N ALA A 2 20.23 45.60 42.15
CA ALA A 2 19.52 44.30 42.05
C ALA A 2 18.39 44.22 41.01
N PHE A 3 17.73 45.35 40.67
CA PHE A 3 16.60 45.36 39.72
C PHE A 3 16.99 45.10 38.25
N LYS A 4 18.24 45.42 37.87
CA LYS A 4 18.75 45.18 36.50
C LYS A 4 19.01 43.70 36.24
N VAL A 5 19.55 42.99 37.23
CA VAL A 5 19.88 41.55 37.12
C VAL A 5 18.59 40.72 37.03
N HIS A 6 17.56 41.06 37.80
CA HIS A 6 16.28 40.35 37.79
C HIS A 6 15.55 40.45 36.44
N ARG A 7 15.57 41.62 35.80
CA ARG A 7 14.96 41.83 34.47
C ARG A 7 15.68 41.07 33.36
N VAL A 8 17.01 40.98 33.43
CA VAL A 8 17.81 40.21 32.45
C VAL A 8 17.56 38.71 32.58
N LEU A 9 17.42 38.22 33.82
CA LEU A 9 17.18 36.81 34.09
C LEU A 9 15.79 36.37 33.60
N ILE A 10 14.75 37.19 33.81
CA ILE A 10 13.40 36.93 33.28
C ILE A 10 13.40 36.88 31.74
N LEU A 11 14.06 37.83 31.07
CA LEU A 11 14.13 37.85 29.61
C LEU A 11 14.85 36.61 29.05
N SER A 12 15.92 36.13 29.70
CA SER A 12 16.62 34.92 29.27
C SER A 12 15.75 33.66 29.35
N VAL A 13 14.93 33.52 30.40
CA VAL A 13 14.03 32.38 30.59
C VAL A 13 12.92 32.38 29.52
N VAL A 14 12.36 33.55 29.20
CA VAL A 14 11.32 33.67 28.16
C VAL A 14 11.86 33.27 26.79
N VAL A 15 13.09 33.68 26.45
CA VAL A 15 13.73 33.30 25.18
C VAL A 15 13.99 31.79 25.11
N ILE A 16 14.42 31.16 26.21
CA ILE A 16 14.67 29.72 26.27
C ILE A 16 13.35 28.95 26.10
N VAL A 17 12.28 29.37 26.79
CA VAL A 17 10.96 28.71 26.67
C VAL A 17 10.39 28.88 25.25
N ALA A 18 10.51 30.07 24.65
CA ALA A 18 10.10 30.31 23.27
C ALA A 18 10.89 29.44 22.27
N ALA A 19 12.20 29.30 22.45
CA ALA A 19 13.02 28.42 21.63
C ALA A 19 12.60 26.95 21.76
N LEU A 20 12.37 26.46 22.99
CA LEU A 20 11.90 25.08 23.22
C LEU A 20 10.54 24.82 22.56
N LEU A 21 9.61 25.78 22.60
CA LEU A 21 8.33 25.66 21.90
C LEU A 21 8.52 25.66 20.37
N PHE A 22 9.45 26.46 19.85
CA PHE A 22 9.75 26.52 18.41
C PHE A 22 10.47 25.27 17.88
N PHE A 23 11.28 24.59 18.70
CA PHE A 23 11.92 23.32 18.32
C PHE A 23 10.95 22.13 18.40
N ASN A 24 9.98 22.14 19.31
CA ASN A 24 8.97 21.07 19.39
C ASN A 24 7.94 21.10 18.25
N SER A 25 7.71 22.25 17.60
CA SER A 25 6.76 22.34 16.47
C SER A 25 7.29 21.73 15.16
N LYS A 26 8.61 21.51 15.03
CA LYS A 26 9.19 20.87 13.83
C LYS A 26 9.09 19.34 13.82
N ALA A 27 8.67 18.71 14.92
CA ALA A 27 8.53 17.26 15.00
C ALA A 27 7.22 16.71 14.41
N ALA A 28 6.29 17.57 13.96
CA ALA A 28 5.03 17.15 13.37
C ALA A 28 5.11 16.82 11.86
N ALA A 29 6.27 17.07 11.21
CA ALA A 29 6.45 16.85 9.78
C ALA A 29 6.94 15.42 9.39
N ALA A 30 7.10 14.52 10.37
CA ALA A 30 7.63 13.16 10.14
C ALA A 30 6.55 12.06 10.07
N ARG A 31 5.28 12.42 9.79
CA ARG A 31 4.18 11.44 9.60
C ARG A 31 3.75 11.19 8.15
N GLN A 32 4.50 11.67 7.16
CA GLN A 32 4.29 11.34 5.75
C GLN A 32 5.43 10.49 5.17
N LEU A 33 5.71 9.35 5.79
CA LEU A 33 6.64 8.38 5.20
C LEU A 33 6.07 6.98 5.37
N ASN A 34 5.01 6.68 4.61
CA ASN A 34 4.60 5.32 4.24
C ASN A 34 3.44 5.23 3.24
N GLU A 35 2.92 6.33 2.69
CA GLU A 35 2.12 6.23 1.47
C GLU A 35 3.09 6.08 0.29
N ALA A 36 2.99 4.95 -0.42
CA ALA A 36 3.56 4.83 -1.74
C ALA A 36 3.12 6.03 -2.59
N PRO A 37 3.95 6.53 -3.52
CA PRO A 37 3.51 7.60 -4.41
C PRO A 37 2.23 7.17 -5.09
N ALA A 38 1.16 7.96 -4.93
CA ALA A 38 -0.08 7.75 -5.65
C ALA A 38 0.23 7.59 -7.14
N PRO A 39 -0.34 6.59 -7.82
CA PRO A 39 -0.09 6.40 -9.24
C PRO A 39 -0.36 7.72 -9.98
N ALA A 40 0.55 8.10 -10.88
CA ALA A 40 0.33 9.27 -11.72
C ALA A 40 -0.96 9.07 -12.51
N PRO A 41 -1.82 10.09 -12.66
CA PRO A 41 -3.06 9.95 -13.41
C PRO A 41 -2.75 9.54 -14.85
N SER A 42 -3.28 8.39 -15.30
CA SER A 42 -3.07 7.93 -16.67
C SER A 42 -4.00 8.64 -17.66
N GLU A 43 -3.59 8.66 -18.93
CA GLU A 43 -4.27 9.30 -20.06
C GLU A 43 -5.49 8.50 -20.56
N HIS A 44 -5.90 7.43 -19.88
CA HIS A 44 -7.02 6.56 -20.29
C HIS A 44 -8.37 7.06 -19.77
N ASP A 45 -9.26 7.39 -20.71
CA ASP A 45 -10.61 7.99 -20.49
C ASP A 45 -11.60 7.05 -19.77
N ASP A 46 -11.25 5.78 -19.55
CA ASP A 46 -12.06 4.82 -18.78
C ASP A 46 -11.72 4.79 -17.28
N GLY A 47 -10.71 5.57 -16.85
CA GLY A 47 -10.25 5.63 -15.46
C GLY A 47 -9.51 4.37 -15.01
N VAL A 48 -9.06 3.52 -15.94
CA VAL A 48 -8.25 2.33 -15.65
C VAL A 48 -6.77 2.65 -15.86
N ASP A 49 -6.03 2.68 -14.76
CA ASP A 49 -4.60 2.87 -14.75
C ASP A 49 -3.87 1.51 -14.79
N GLU A 50 -2.94 1.35 -15.73
CA GLU A 50 -1.99 0.24 -15.71
C GLU A 50 -0.84 0.58 -14.76
N ILE A 51 -0.51 -0.34 -13.86
CA ILE A 51 0.60 -0.15 -12.93
C ILE A 51 1.88 -0.61 -13.62
N GLU A 52 2.76 0.32 -13.98
CA GLU A 52 3.97 0.00 -14.76
C GLU A 52 5.00 -0.82 -13.96
N ASP A 53 5.37 -0.37 -12.75
CA ASP A 53 6.40 -1.03 -11.94
C ASP A 53 5.81 -2.08 -10.97
N VAL A 54 5.15 -3.10 -11.51
CA VAL A 54 4.55 -4.17 -10.71
C VAL A 54 5.60 -4.93 -9.89
N LYS A 55 6.78 -5.17 -10.45
CA LYS A 55 7.79 -6.06 -9.89
C LYS A 55 8.43 -5.49 -8.62
N HIS A 56 8.71 -4.19 -8.59
CA HIS A 56 9.36 -3.56 -7.44
C HIS A 56 8.38 -2.82 -6.53
N ASN A 57 7.12 -2.65 -6.94
CA ASN A 57 6.06 -2.13 -6.09
C ASN A 57 5.65 -3.16 -5.03
N LYS A 58 6.20 -2.99 -3.82
CA LYS A 58 5.95 -3.88 -2.67
C LYS A 58 4.47 -3.96 -2.31
N GLU A 59 3.76 -2.84 -2.35
CA GLU A 59 2.34 -2.80 -2.01
C GLU A 59 1.52 -3.64 -2.99
N VAL A 60 1.77 -3.51 -4.29
CA VAL A 60 1.09 -4.32 -5.32
C VAL A 60 1.39 -5.81 -5.15
N GLN A 61 2.64 -6.16 -4.85
CA GLN A 61 3.01 -7.56 -4.57
C GLN A 61 2.29 -8.10 -3.32
N GLU A 62 2.18 -7.30 -2.27
CA GLU A 62 1.48 -7.67 -1.03
C GLU A 62 -0.03 -7.81 -1.22
N LEU A 63 -0.67 -6.88 -1.94
CA LEU A 63 -2.10 -6.94 -2.26
C LEU A 63 -2.42 -8.13 -3.17
N GLY A 64 -1.58 -8.41 -4.15
CA GLY A 64 -1.70 -9.60 -5.00
C GLY A 64 -1.59 -10.88 -4.18
N ARG A 65 -0.57 -10.98 -3.31
CA ARG A 65 -0.39 -12.13 -2.40
C ARG A 65 -1.61 -12.33 -1.50
N PHE A 66 -2.07 -11.27 -0.86
CA PHE A 66 -3.26 -11.30 -0.01
C PHE A 66 -4.47 -11.84 -0.78
N THR A 67 -4.68 -11.37 -2.01
CA THR A 67 -5.82 -11.79 -2.84
C THR A 67 -5.80 -13.30 -3.13
N LEU A 68 -4.62 -13.84 -3.46
CA LEU A 68 -4.43 -15.27 -3.70
C LEU A 68 -4.61 -16.09 -2.42
N GLU A 69 -4.07 -15.63 -1.29
CA GLU A 69 -4.21 -16.32 0.00
C GLU A 69 -5.66 -16.38 0.47
N GLU A 70 -6.43 -15.30 0.31
CA GLU A 70 -7.86 -15.29 0.60
C GLU A 70 -8.65 -16.20 -0.35
N ALA A 71 -8.26 -16.29 -1.62
CA ALA A 71 -8.85 -17.24 -2.56
C ALA A 71 -8.61 -18.68 -2.10
N ASN A 72 -7.38 -19.01 -1.71
CA ASN A 72 -6.99 -20.33 -1.20
C ASN A 72 -7.74 -20.76 0.07
N LYS A 73 -8.25 -19.81 0.88
CA LYS A 73 -9.11 -20.11 2.03
C LYS A 73 -10.49 -20.63 1.63
N LYS A 74 -10.96 -20.27 0.43
CA LYS A 74 -12.28 -20.65 -0.12
C LYS A 74 -12.24 -21.97 -0.89
N VAL A 75 -11.06 -22.52 -1.15
CA VAL A 75 -10.86 -23.77 -1.89
C VAL A 75 -10.70 -24.95 -0.92
N SER A 76 -11.45 -26.02 -1.14
CA SER A 76 -11.58 -27.14 -0.18
C SER A 76 -10.42 -28.15 -0.23
N GLY A 77 -9.62 -28.15 -1.31
CA GLY A 77 -8.52 -29.12 -1.53
C GLY A 77 -7.13 -28.50 -1.47
N SER A 78 -6.16 -29.18 -0.83
CA SER A 78 -4.76 -28.72 -0.79
C SER A 78 -4.06 -28.78 -2.15
N SER A 79 -4.47 -29.69 -3.03
CA SER A 79 -3.95 -29.82 -4.41
C SER A 79 -4.39 -28.69 -5.33
N GLU A 80 -5.46 -28.00 -4.98
CA GLU A 80 -6.04 -26.86 -5.71
C GLU A 80 -5.55 -25.51 -5.15
N LYS A 81 -4.79 -25.53 -4.05
CA LYS A 81 -4.19 -24.31 -3.51
C LYS A 81 -3.03 -23.86 -4.38
N MET A 82 -3.15 -22.64 -4.87
CA MET A 82 -2.09 -21.98 -5.62
C MET A 82 -0.98 -21.51 -4.66
N THR A 83 0.27 -21.48 -5.11
CA THR A 83 1.35 -20.87 -4.33
C THR A 83 1.78 -19.60 -5.01
N PHE A 84 1.81 -18.50 -4.27
CA PHE A 84 2.22 -17.20 -4.79
C PHE A 84 3.66 -17.24 -5.32
N GLY A 85 3.86 -16.88 -6.59
CA GLY A 85 5.16 -16.57 -7.18
C GLY A 85 5.43 -15.06 -7.15
N GLU A 86 4.83 -14.33 -8.08
CA GLU A 86 4.90 -12.87 -8.18
C GLU A 86 3.69 -12.31 -8.93
N VAL A 87 3.35 -11.06 -8.67
CA VAL A 87 2.43 -10.30 -9.54
C VAL A 87 3.21 -9.88 -10.79
N VAL A 88 2.68 -10.21 -11.98
CA VAL A 88 3.31 -9.92 -13.28
C VAL A 88 2.61 -8.81 -14.06
N SER A 89 1.35 -8.52 -13.73
CA SER A 89 0.61 -7.39 -14.26
C SER A 89 -0.42 -6.96 -13.24
N ALA A 90 -0.64 -5.65 -13.14
CA ALA A 90 -1.67 -5.09 -12.28
C ALA A 90 -2.31 -3.87 -12.95
N LYS A 91 -3.61 -3.73 -12.73
CA LYS A 91 -4.40 -2.54 -13.12
C LYS A 91 -5.16 -2.04 -11.90
N CYS A 92 -5.36 -0.74 -11.80
CA CYS A 92 -6.17 -0.12 -10.76
C CYS A 92 -7.13 0.92 -11.34
N TRP A 93 -8.26 1.12 -10.68
CA TRP A 93 -9.18 2.20 -10.99
C TRP A 93 -9.90 2.67 -9.73
N PRO A 94 -10.26 3.96 -9.66
CA PRO A 94 -11.03 4.49 -8.54
C PRO A 94 -12.43 3.86 -8.50
N VAL A 95 -12.90 3.61 -7.29
CA VAL A 95 -14.30 3.29 -6.98
C VAL A 95 -14.83 4.30 -5.96
N THR A 96 -16.13 4.29 -5.68
CA THR A 96 -16.78 5.29 -4.81
C THR A 96 -16.14 5.45 -3.42
N ASP A 97 -15.47 4.41 -2.91
CA ASP A 97 -14.90 4.37 -1.55
C ASP A 97 -13.48 3.79 -1.51
N GLY A 98 -12.68 4.02 -2.55
CA GLY A 98 -11.30 3.54 -2.61
C GLY A 98 -10.90 3.10 -4.01
N GLU A 99 -10.21 1.96 -4.10
CA GLU A 99 -9.60 1.50 -5.34
C GLU A 99 -9.92 0.03 -5.60
N ARG A 100 -10.16 -0.30 -6.86
CA ARG A 100 -10.24 -1.69 -7.31
C ARG A 100 -8.98 -2.04 -8.07
N TYR A 101 -8.43 -3.19 -7.72
CA TYR A 101 -7.27 -3.78 -8.37
C TYR A 101 -7.67 -5.03 -9.14
N PHE A 102 -7.01 -5.23 -10.27
CA PHE A 102 -6.93 -6.49 -10.98
C PHE A 102 -5.48 -6.93 -11.03
N PHE A 103 -5.21 -8.18 -10.65
CA PHE A 103 -3.88 -8.78 -10.63
C PHE A 103 -3.82 -9.98 -11.56
N VAL A 104 -2.71 -10.09 -12.30
CA VAL A 104 -2.23 -11.34 -12.90
C VAL A 104 -1.03 -11.80 -12.09
N ILE A 105 -1.12 -13.00 -11.52
CA ILE A 105 -0.14 -13.54 -10.58
C ILE A 105 0.35 -14.88 -11.11
N ASN A 106 1.66 -15.05 -11.21
CA ASN A 106 2.23 -16.37 -11.47
C ASN A 106 2.07 -17.25 -10.23
N SER A 107 1.39 -18.39 -10.39
CA SER A 107 1.39 -19.46 -9.41
C SER A 107 2.54 -20.41 -9.68
N VAL A 108 3.25 -20.84 -8.64
CA VAL A 108 4.45 -21.70 -8.77
C VAL A 108 4.32 -23.00 -7.99
N LYS A 109 4.75 -24.12 -8.56
CA LYS A 109 4.79 -25.41 -7.87
C LYS A 109 6.05 -26.17 -8.23
N GLY A 110 6.78 -26.62 -7.21
CA GLY A 110 8.09 -27.25 -7.41
C GLY A 110 9.12 -26.33 -8.09
N GLY A 111 8.97 -25.00 -7.96
CA GLY A 111 9.85 -24.01 -8.60
C GLY A 111 9.53 -23.71 -10.07
N GLN A 112 8.47 -24.29 -10.64
CA GLN A 112 8.00 -24.01 -11.99
C GLN A 112 6.68 -23.25 -11.97
N ILE A 113 6.41 -22.44 -13.00
CA ILE A 113 5.13 -21.74 -13.15
C ILE A 113 4.04 -22.76 -13.53
N GLU A 114 3.11 -22.97 -12.61
CA GLU A 114 1.97 -23.87 -12.75
C GLU A 114 0.83 -23.24 -13.58
N GLY A 115 0.72 -21.92 -13.54
CA GLY A 115 -0.33 -21.17 -14.22
C GLY A 115 -0.43 -19.75 -13.71
N SER A 116 -1.45 -19.03 -14.19
CA SER A 116 -1.76 -17.67 -13.80
C SER A 116 -3.02 -17.61 -12.95
N PHE A 117 -2.92 -16.99 -11.79
CA PHE A 117 -4.06 -16.58 -10.98
C PHE A 117 -4.46 -15.15 -11.37
N LEU A 118 -5.72 -14.98 -11.74
CA LEU A 118 -6.34 -13.70 -12.07
C LEU A 118 -7.25 -13.33 -10.91
N GLY A 119 -7.02 -12.19 -10.26
CA GLY A 119 -7.75 -11.82 -9.05
C GLY A 119 -8.21 -10.37 -9.04
N TYR A 120 -9.42 -10.13 -8.55
CA TYR A 120 -9.94 -8.80 -8.26
C TYR A 120 -9.98 -8.53 -6.76
N LEU A 121 -9.52 -7.35 -6.37
CA LEU A 121 -9.51 -6.87 -4.99
C LEU A 121 -10.09 -5.46 -4.93
N VAL A 122 -10.90 -5.16 -3.91
CA VAL A 122 -11.26 -3.77 -3.57
C VAL A 122 -10.58 -3.41 -2.25
N VAL A 123 -9.90 -2.28 -2.22
CA VAL A 123 -9.34 -1.67 -1.02
C VAL A 123 -10.18 -0.44 -0.70
N ARG A 124 -10.73 -0.39 0.52
CA ARG A 124 -11.51 0.77 0.98
C ARG A 124 -10.66 1.70 1.83
N ASN A 125 -10.63 2.98 1.49
CA ASN A 125 -9.72 3.95 2.12
C ASN A 125 -10.12 4.28 3.56
N TYR A 126 -11.42 4.46 3.84
CA TYR A 126 -11.85 4.87 5.19
C TYR A 126 -11.88 3.73 6.21
N SER A 127 -12.17 2.50 5.79
CA SER A 127 -12.25 1.34 6.68
C SER A 127 -10.98 0.48 6.71
N ASN A 128 -10.02 0.74 5.81
CA ASN A 128 -8.84 -0.10 5.60
C ASN A 128 -9.20 -1.58 5.36
N GLU A 129 -10.38 -1.81 4.75
CA GLU A 129 -10.85 -3.14 4.40
C GLU A 129 -10.29 -3.56 3.04
N ARG A 130 -9.90 -4.84 2.94
CA ARG A 130 -9.44 -5.48 1.71
C ARG A 130 -10.41 -6.61 1.37
N ILE A 131 -11.11 -6.49 0.25
CA ILE A 131 -12.25 -7.35 -0.11
C ILE A 131 -11.93 -8.07 -1.43
N PRO A 132 -11.53 -9.35 -1.38
CA PRO A 132 -11.35 -10.17 -2.59
C PRO A 132 -12.71 -10.45 -3.22
N MET A 133 -12.88 -10.00 -4.46
CA MET A 133 -14.18 -9.99 -5.14
C MET A 133 -14.40 -11.28 -5.93
N SER A 134 -13.51 -11.57 -6.87
CA SER A 134 -13.57 -12.72 -7.76
C SER A 134 -12.16 -13.13 -8.16
N TRP A 135 -12.03 -14.38 -8.57
CA TRP A 135 -10.77 -14.91 -9.07
C TRP A 135 -11.01 -16.01 -10.09
N MET A 136 -9.99 -16.28 -10.89
CA MET A 136 -9.91 -17.42 -11.80
C MET A 136 -8.48 -17.92 -11.83
N PHE A 137 -8.30 -19.22 -12.02
CA PHE A 137 -6.99 -19.80 -12.27
C PHE A 137 -6.91 -20.35 -13.68
N LEU A 138 -5.85 -20.00 -14.39
CA LEU A 138 -5.54 -20.45 -15.74
C LEU A 138 -4.27 -21.32 -15.67
N PRO A 139 -4.39 -22.65 -15.71
CA PRO A 139 -3.22 -23.52 -15.68
C PRO A 139 -2.36 -23.32 -16.94
N THR A 140 -1.05 -23.44 -16.79
CA THR A 140 -0.13 -23.55 -17.93
C THR A 140 -0.49 -24.83 -18.69
N ALA A 141 -0.63 -24.74 -20.02
CA ALA A 141 -0.87 -25.92 -20.84
C ALA A 141 0.28 -26.94 -20.65
N ALA A 142 -0.09 -28.20 -20.38
CA ALA A 142 0.84 -29.31 -20.21
C ALA A 142 1.46 -29.75 -21.54
#